data_AF-A0A0H5RIS0-F1
#
_entry.id   AF-A0A0H5RIS0-F1
#
_cell.length_a   1.000
_cell.length_b   1.000
_cell.length_c   1.000
_cell.angle_alpha   90.00
_cell.angle_beta   90.00
_cell.angle_gamma   90.00
#
_symmetry.space_group_name_H-M   'P 1'
#
loop_
_entity.id
_entity.type
_entity.pdbx_description
1 polymer ?
#
loop_
_entity_poly.entity_id
_entity_poly.type
_entity_poly.pdbx_seq_one_letter_code
_entity_poly.pdbx_strand_id
1 'polypeptide(L)'
;MCFQVANTHPTAASVSADLNGAAIQDACRQIMERLKPIRATLPSSASFAEVVMEAHLHRVNLSANGFYSTPNLDFDFNSGKGRPFHYFSYGVAAAEVQIDCLTGDLIVNRVDIIHDVGSSLNPTIDIGQIEGGFVQGFGLFCMGNS
;
A
#
# COMPACT_ATOMS: atom_id res chain seq x y z
N MET A 1 6.78 -16.16 -16.37
CA MET A 1 6.19 -14.81 -16.52
C MET A 1 4.77 -14.97 -17.04
N CYS A 2 3.77 -14.66 -16.23
CA CYS A 2 2.36 -14.73 -16.61
C CYS A 2 1.87 -13.29 -16.86
N PHE A 3 1.42 -12.99 -18.07
CA PHE A 3 0.95 -11.65 -18.48
C PHE A 3 -0.46 -11.36 -17.93
N GLN A 4 -0.63 -11.34 -16.61
CA GLN A 4 -1.94 -11.12 -15.98
C GLN A 4 -2.34 -9.65 -15.88
N VAL A 5 -1.38 -8.73 -15.76
CA VAL A 5 -1.64 -7.27 -15.72
C VAL A 5 -0.59 -6.57 -16.57
N ALA A 6 -1.03 -5.91 -17.64
CA ALA A 6 -0.16 -5.13 -18.52
C ALA A 6 -0.10 -3.66 -18.04
N ASN A 7 1.05 -3.01 -18.23
CA ASN A 7 1.27 -1.59 -17.91
C ASN A 7 1.15 -1.21 -16.42
N THR A 8 1.66 -2.06 -15.53
CA THR A 8 1.78 -1.73 -14.10
C THR A 8 2.86 -0.67 -13.88
N HIS A 9 2.57 0.34 -13.07
CA HIS A 9 3.60 1.27 -12.57
C HIS A 9 4.63 0.51 -11.72
N PRO A 10 5.90 0.95 -11.66
CA PRO A 10 6.89 0.34 -10.78
C PRO A 10 6.40 0.38 -9.33
N THR A 11 6.66 -0.69 -8.57
CA THR A 11 6.39 -0.74 -7.12
C THR A 11 7.32 0.24 -6.41
N ALA A 12 6.94 1.51 -6.37
CA ALA A 12 7.75 2.62 -5.90
C ALA A 12 6.85 3.70 -5.27
N ALA A 13 7.48 4.70 -4.65
CA ALA A 13 6.84 5.89 -4.08
C ALA A 13 5.84 5.66 -2.93
N SER A 14 5.88 4.52 -2.25
CA SER A 14 4.99 4.18 -1.12
C SER A 14 3.48 4.15 -1.43
N VAL A 15 3.07 4.33 -2.69
CA VAL A 15 1.66 4.37 -3.15
C VAL A 15 1.17 3.01 -3.68
N SER A 16 2.04 2.00 -3.69
CA SER A 16 1.75 0.71 -4.34
C SER A 16 0.60 -0.03 -3.66
N ALA A 17 0.45 0.08 -2.34
CA ALA A 17 -0.66 -0.52 -1.61
C ALA A 17 -2.00 0.16 -1.94
N ASP A 18 -2.02 1.48 -2.03
CA ASP A 18 -3.21 2.26 -2.31
C ASP A 18 -3.72 2.04 -3.74
N LEU A 19 -2.80 2.11 -4.71
CA LEU A 19 -3.13 1.93 -6.13
C LEU A 19 -3.64 0.52 -6.42
N ASN A 20 -2.91 -0.50 -5.94
CA ASN A 20 -3.31 -1.88 -6.16
C ASN A 20 -4.53 -2.26 -5.31
N GLY A 21 -4.64 -1.75 -4.09
CA GLY A 21 -5.79 -1.98 -3.21
C GLY A 21 -7.08 -1.43 -3.79
N ALA A 22 -7.05 -0.22 -4.34
CA ALA A 22 -8.19 0.37 -5.00
C ALA A 22 -8.55 -0.34 -6.32
N ALA A 23 -7.56 -0.79 -7.09
CA ALA A 23 -7.80 -1.61 -8.28
C ALA A 23 -8.43 -2.97 -7.92
N ILE A 24 -7.95 -3.63 -6.87
CA ILE A 24 -8.55 -4.89 -6.36
C ILE A 24 -9.98 -4.63 -5.87
N GLN A 25 -10.21 -3.54 -5.15
CA GLN A 25 -11.56 -3.18 -4.68
C GLN A 25 -12.52 -2.99 -5.86
N ASP A 26 -12.09 -2.35 -6.94
CA ASP A 26 -12.89 -2.18 -8.14
C ASP A 26 -13.22 -3.54 -8.80
N ALA A 27 -12.22 -4.42 -8.96
CA ALA A 27 -12.43 -5.77 -9.50
C ALA A 27 -13.43 -6.57 -8.65
N CYS A 28 -13.28 -6.54 -7.32
CA CYS A 28 -14.20 -7.17 -6.39
C CYS A 28 -15.61 -6.58 -6.48
N ARG A 29 -15.75 -5.26 -6.62
CA ARG A 29 -17.05 -4.59 -6.78
C ARG A 29 -17.75 -5.04 -8.05
N GLN A 30 -17.05 -5.09 -9.18
CA GLN A 30 -17.61 -5.56 -10.45
C GLN A 30 -18.12 -7.01 -10.35
N ILE A 31 -17.35 -7.90 -9.72
CA ILE A 31 -17.79 -9.30 -9.51
C ILE A 31 -19.01 -9.35 -8.59
N MET A 32 -18.98 -8.61 -7.48
CA MET A 32 -20.10 -8.56 -6.53
C MET A 32 -21.37 -8.03 -7.19
N GLU A 33 -21.30 -7.02 -8.05
CA GLU A 33 -22.45 -6.51 -8.79
C GLU A 33 -23.06 -7.54 -9.73
N ARG A 34 -22.23 -8.33 -10.40
CA ARG A 34 -22.69 -9.45 -11.24
C ARG A 34 -23.31 -10.58 -10.43
N LEU A 35 -22.86 -10.79 -9.19
CA LEU A 35 -23.39 -11.81 -8.28
C LEU A 35 -24.66 -11.39 -7.53
N LYS A 36 -24.92 -10.08 -7.35
CA LYS A 36 -26.14 -9.56 -6.68
C LYS A 36 -27.45 -10.18 -7.21
N PRO A 37 -27.73 -10.24 -8.52
CA PRO A 37 -28.97 -10.82 -9.02
C PRO A 37 -29.10 -12.32 -8.71
N ILE A 38 -27.98 -13.06 -8.74
CA ILE A 38 -27.93 -14.50 -8.41
C ILE A 38 -28.08 -14.73 -6.90
N ARG A 39 -27.53 -13.83 -6.08
CA ARG A 39 -27.71 -13.89 -4.63
C ARG A 39 -29.15 -13.64 -4.21
N ALA A 40 -29.89 -12.82 -4.96
CA ALA A 40 -31.28 -12.50 -4.66
C ALA A 40 -32.26 -13.67 -4.93
N THR A 41 -31.89 -14.60 -5.82
CA THR A 41 -32.70 -15.80 -6.12
C THR A 41 -32.46 -16.95 -5.15
N LEU A 42 -31.35 -16.90 -4.41
CA LEU A 42 -30.95 -17.94 -3.46
C LEU A 42 -31.38 -17.61 -2.02
N PRO A 43 -31.60 -18.64 -1.17
CA PRO A 43 -31.87 -18.42 0.24
C PRO A 43 -30.69 -17.74 0.93
N SER A 44 -30.97 -16.93 1.95
CA SER A 44 -29.94 -16.18 2.69
C SER A 44 -28.89 -17.07 3.35
N SER A 45 -29.21 -18.35 3.59
CA SER A 45 -28.32 -19.38 4.13
C SER A 45 -27.34 -19.97 3.11
N ALA A 46 -27.50 -19.69 1.81
CA ALA A 46 -26.60 -20.22 0.79
C ALA A 46 -25.17 -19.71 1.04
N SER A 47 -24.20 -20.61 0.88
CA SER A 47 -22.78 -20.34 0.95
C SER A 47 -22.31 -19.53 -0.27
N PHE A 48 -21.14 -18.90 -0.16
CA PHE A 48 -20.53 -18.21 -1.30
C PHE A 48 -20.23 -19.16 -2.47
N ALA A 49 -19.82 -20.40 -2.17
CA ALA A 49 -19.54 -21.41 -3.19
C ALA A 49 -20.78 -21.75 -4.02
N GLU A 50 -21.95 -21.88 -3.39
CA GLU A 50 -23.22 -22.13 -4.08
C GLU A 50 -23.62 -20.95 -4.98
N VAL A 51 -23.44 -19.71 -4.52
CA VAL A 51 -23.70 -18.50 -5.31
C VAL A 51 -22.79 -18.42 -6.55
N VAL A 52 -21.52 -18.78 -6.39
CA VAL A 52 -20.54 -18.79 -7.49
C VAL A 52 -20.87 -19.89 -8.50
N MET A 53 -21.24 -21.08 -8.03
CA MET A 53 -21.64 -22.19 -8.88
C MET A 53 -22.88 -21.84 -9.70
N GLU A 54 -23.90 -21.26 -9.06
CA GLU A 54 -25.10 -20.79 -9.75
C GLU A 54 -24.80 -19.69 -10.76
N ALA A 55 -23.92 -18.74 -10.43
CA ALA A 55 -23.49 -17.72 -11.37
C ALA A 55 -22.78 -18.33 -12.61
N HIS A 56 -21.99 -19.38 -12.42
CA HIS A 56 -21.35 -20.10 -13.52
C HIS A 56 -22.39 -20.80 -14.42
N LEU A 57 -23.39 -21.47 -13.83
CA LEU A 57 -24.49 -22.11 -14.57
C LEU A 57 -25.31 -21.09 -15.37
N HIS A 58 -25.50 -19.88 -14.82
CA HIS A 58 -26.15 -18.76 -15.48
C HIS A 58 -25.24 -18.02 -16.48
N ARG A 59 -24.05 -18.54 -16.77
CA ARG A 59 -23.05 -17.97 -17.70
C ARG A 59 -22.63 -16.54 -17.36
N VAL A 60 -22.66 -16.19 -16.06
CA VAL A 60 -22.17 -14.91 -15.56
C VAL A 60 -20.65 -14.93 -15.54
N ASN A 61 -20.02 -13.89 -16.09
CA ASN A 61 -18.57 -13.78 -16.11
C ASN A 61 -18.00 -13.46 -14.72
N LEU A 62 -17.21 -14.38 -14.17
CA LEU A 62 -16.56 -14.29 -12.86
C LEU A 62 -15.13 -13.70 -12.91
N SER A 63 -14.65 -13.33 -14.10
CA SER A 63 -13.38 -12.62 -14.27
C SER A 63 -13.62 -11.11 -14.40
N ALA A 64 -12.87 -10.31 -13.66
CA ALA A 64 -12.92 -8.86 -13.73
C ALA A 64 -11.52 -8.27 -13.63
N ASN A 65 -11.29 -7.21 -14.40
CA ASN A 65 -10.10 -6.39 -14.31
C ASN A 65 -10.50 -5.08 -13.65
N GLY A 66 -9.86 -4.77 -12.52
CA GLY A 66 -10.05 -3.50 -11.84
C GLY A 66 -8.92 -2.54 -12.20
N PHE A 67 -9.24 -1.26 -12.27
CA PHE A 67 -8.29 -0.22 -12.59
C PHE A 67 -8.51 0.96 -11.66
N TYR A 68 -7.42 1.54 -11.16
CA TYR A 68 -7.49 2.72 -10.32
C TYR A 68 -6.45 3.74 -10.79
N SER A 69 -6.91 4.98 -10.89
CA SER A 69 -6.09 6.14 -11.19
C SER A 69 -6.37 7.19 -10.13
N THR A 70 -5.32 7.68 -9.47
CA THR A 70 -5.44 8.69 -8.43
C THR A 70 -5.98 9.99 -9.04
N PRO A 71 -7.16 10.48 -8.61
CA PRO A 71 -7.75 11.68 -9.18
C PRO A 71 -6.99 12.94 -8.71
N ASN A 72 -6.97 13.98 -9.56
CA ASN A 72 -6.49 15.34 -9.25
C ASN A 72 -4.98 15.53 -9.02
N LEU A 73 -4.12 14.75 -9.69
CA LEU A 73 -2.68 15.00 -9.78
C LEU A 73 -2.36 15.88 -10.99
N ASP A 74 -2.52 17.19 -10.82
CA ASP A 74 -2.11 18.18 -11.83
C ASP A 74 -0.92 18.96 -11.29
N PHE A 75 0.30 18.66 -11.73
CA PHE A 75 1.50 19.45 -11.41
C PHE A 75 2.19 19.90 -12.69
N ASP A 76 2.29 21.21 -12.87
CA ASP A 76 2.97 21.81 -14.00
C ASP A 76 4.37 22.26 -13.59
N PHE A 77 5.39 21.56 -14.10
CA PHE A 77 6.80 21.86 -13.86
C PHE A 77 7.24 23.22 -14.41
N ASN A 78 6.55 23.79 -15.41
CA ASN A 78 6.92 25.08 -15.99
C ASN A 78 6.43 26.26 -15.15
N SER A 79 5.22 26.17 -14.60
CA SER A 79 4.66 27.20 -13.72
C SER A 79 4.96 26.97 -12.23
N GLY A 80 5.46 25.79 -11.87
CA GLY A 80 5.71 25.38 -10.48
C GLY A 80 4.43 25.26 -9.65
N LYS A 81 3.27 25.13 -10.30
CA LYS A 81 1.96 25.14 -9.66
C LYS A 81 1.26 23.81 -9.84
N GLY A 82 0.50 23.43 -8.82
CA GLY A 82 -0.32 22.22 -8.85
C GLY A 82 -0.22 21.38 -7.59
N ARG A 83 -0.82 20.20 -7.63
CA ARG A 83 -0.79 19.20 -6.55
C ARG A 83 -0.01 17.98 -7.02
N PRO A 84 1.31 17.91 -6.74
CA PRO A 84 2.14 16.78 -7.17
C PRO A 84 1.92 15.52 -6.33
N PHE A 85 1.35 15.64 -5.13
CA PHE A 85 1.10 14.52 -4.22
C PHE A 85 -0.33 14.57 -3.68
N HIS A 86 -0.96 13.38 -3.56
CA HIS A 86 -2.34 13.25 -3.09
C HIS A 86 -2.46 13.40 -1.57
N TYR A 87 -1.44 12.95 -0.83
CA TYR A 87 -1.27 13.16 0.61
C TYR A 87 0.23 13.15 0.92
N PHE A 88 0.57 13.66 2.10
CA PHE A 88 1.94 13.60 2.63
C PHE A 88 1.91 12.79 3.93
N SER A 89 2.88 11.91 4.09
CA SER A 89 3.15 11.24 5.37
C SER A 89 4.09 12.11 6.20
N TYR A 90 3.82 12.22 7.49
CA TYR A 90 4.63 13.00 8.41
C TYR A 90 5.20 12.08 9.49
N GLY A 91 6.40 12.34 9.95
CA GLY A 91 6.98 11.59 11.05
C GLY A 91 8.09 12.37 11.74
N VAL A 92 8.34 12.01 12.99
CA VAL A 92 9.40 12.55 13.83
C VAL A 92 10.14 11.37 14.45
N ALA A 93 11.47 11.40 14.39
CA ALA A 93 12.33 10.43 15.05
C ALA A 93 13.29 11.17 15.99
N ALA A 94 13.44 10.67 17.21
CA ALA A 94 14.44 11.10 18.16
C ALA A 94 15.31 9.91 18.54
N ALA A 95 16.63 10.04 18.40
CA ALA A 95 17.59 9.00 18.73
C ALA A 95 18.56 9.50 19.79
N GLU A 96 18.77 8.70 20.83
CA GLU A 96 19.80 8.89 21.83
C GLU A 96 20.98 7.99 21.49
N VAL A 97 22.15 8.58 21.30
CA VAL A 97 23.38 7.88 20.95
C VAL A 97 24.50 8.23 21.93
N GLN A 98 25.33 7.25 22.22
CA GLN A 98 26.57 7.40 22.97
C GLN A 98 27.74 7.22 22.01
N ILE A 99 28.72 8.12 22.10
CA ILE A 99 29.91 8.11 21.26
C ILE A 99 31.14 7.96 22.14
N ASP A 100 32.02 7.02 21.80
CA ASP A 100 33.36 6.93 22.39
C ASP A 100 34.27 7.96 21.72
N CYS A 101 34.71 8.97 22.47
CA CYS A 101 35.54 10.05 21.96
C CYS A 101 36.97 9.62 21.57
N LEU A 102 37.42 8.43 21.99
CA LEU A 102 38.76 7.91 21.72
C LEU A 102 38.76 6.98 20.51
N THR A 103 37.75 6.12 20.36
CA THR A 103 37.66 5.15 19.26
C THR A 103 36.77 5.62 18.11
N GLY A 104 35.85 6.56 18.37
CA GLY A 104 34.82 6.97 17.42
C GLY A 104 33.64 6.00 17.36
N ASP A 105 33.59 4.97 18.21
CA ASP A 105 32.50 4.01 18.24
C ASP A 105 31.19 4.66 18.67
N LEU A 106 30.09 4.25 18.03
CA LEU A 106 28.77 4.78 18.30
C LEU A 106 27.82 3.66 18.73
N ILE A 107 27.14 3.86 19.85
CA ILE A 107 26.10 2.99 20.38
C ILE A 107 24.78 3.76 20.36
N VAL A 108 23.74 3.17 19.77
CA VAL A 108 22.39 3.72 19.82
C VAL A 108 21.71 3.19 21.08
N ASN A 109 21.42 4.06 22.04
CA ASN A 109 20.83 3.70 23.33
C ASN A 109 19.30 3.55 23.21
N ARG A 110 18.67 4.47 22.48
CA ARG A 110 17.22 4.53 22.34
C ARG A 110 16.83 5.26 21.07
N VAL A 111 15.73 4.84 20.47
CA VAL A 111 15.09 5.53 19.35
C VAL A 111 13.59 5.56 19.59
N ASP A 112 12.99 6.75 19.54
CA ASP A 112 11.56 6.95 19.59
C ASP A 112 11.11 7.52 18.24
N ILE A 113 10.17 6.85 17.57
CA ILE A 113 9.65 7.26 16.27
C ILE A 113 8.13 7.41 16.37
N ILE A 114 7.63 8.55 15.91
CA ILE A 114 6.21 8.81 15.73
C ILE A 114 5.99 9.04 14.24
N HIS A 115 5.16 8.23 13.61
CA HIS A 115 4.87 8.33 12.18
C HIS A 115 3.35 8.37 11.97
N ASP A 116 2.88 9.38 11.23
CA ASP A 116 1.51 9.46 10.74
C ASP A 116 1.35 8.56 9.51
N VAL A 117 0.83 7.36 9.77
CA VAL A 117 0.47 6.36 8.75
C VAL A 117 -1.03 6.41 8.40
N GLY A 118 -1.77 7.41 8.90
CA GLY A 118 -3.22 7.47 8.75
C GLY A 118 -3.93 6.25 9.36
N SER A 119 -4.93 5.71 8.64
CA SER A 119 -5.61 4.47 9.02
C SER A 119 -4.83 3.27 8.47
N SER A 120 -3.90 2.76 9.27
CA SER A 120 -3.08 1.60 8.92
C SER A 120 -3.93 0.40 8.48
N LEU A 121 -3.61 -0.15 7.31
CA LEU A 121 -4.22 -1.38 6.78
C LEU A 121 -3.74 -2.62 7.55
N ASN A 122 -2.49 -2.61 8.01
CA ASN A 122 -1.91 -3.63 8.87
C ASN A 122 -0.80 -3.01 9.74
N PRO A 123 -1.08 -2.74 11.03
CA PRO A 123 -0.14 -2.04 11.91
C PRO A 123 1.22 -2.72 12.04
N THR A 124 1.26 -4.05 12.02
CA THR A 124 2.51 -4.82 12.17
C THR A 124 3.43 -4.64 10.96
N ILE A 125 2.88 -4.59 9.75
CA ILE A 125 3.66 -4.38 8.54
C ILE A 125 4.19 -2.94 8.50
N ASP A 126 3.35 -1.98 8.86
CA ASP A 126 3.72 -0.56 8.83
C ASP A 126 4.84 -0.25 9.84
N ILE A 127 4.76 -0.82 11.04
CA ILE A 127 5.85 -0.73 12.04
C ILE A 127 7.15 -1.31 11.47
N GLY A 128 7.10 -2.49 10.85
CA GLY A 128 8.29 -3.11 10.25
C GLY A 128 8.91 -2.28 9.13
N GLN A 129 8.10 -1.58 8.34
CA GLN A 129 8.61 -0.63 7.32
C GLN A 129 9.29 0.58 7.95
N ILE A 130 8.73 1.13 9.03
CA ILE A 130 9.32 2.27 9.75
C ILE A 130 10.66 1.88 10.36
N GLU A 131 10.73 0.72 11.03
CA GLU A 131 11.97 0.20 11.63
C GLU A 131 13.04 -0.09 10.57
N GLY A 132 12.65 -0.77 9.48
CA GLY A 132 13.56 -1.07 8.38
C GLY A 132 14.10 0.18 7.70
N GLY A 133 13.24 1.18 7.47
CA GLY A 133 13.63 2.48 6.93
C GLY A 133 14.59 3.24 7.85
N PHE A 134 14.34 3.21 9.16
CA PHE A 134 15.23 3.82 10.14
C PHE A 134 16.62 3.17 10.12
N VAL A 135 16.71 1.84 10.16
CA VAL A 135 17.99 1.11 10.15
C VAL A 135 18.75 1.33 8.85
N GLN A 136 18.06 1.37 7.71
CA GLN A 136 18.69 1.69 6.42
C GLN A 136 19.25 3.11 6.38
N GLY A 137 18.49 4.10 6.87
CA GLY A 137 18.95 5.48 6.97
C GLY A 137 20.12 5.63 7.94
N PHE A 138 20.05 4.98 9.10
CA PHE A 138 21.14 4.95 10.06
C PHE A 138 22.41 4.34 9.46
N GLY A 139 22.30 3.23 8.73
CA GLY A 139 23.42 2.64 8.01
C GLY A 139 24.04 3.60 6.99
N LEU A 140 23.22 4.33 6.22
CA LEU A 140 23.71 5.32 5.27
C LEU A 140 24.49 6.46 5.93
N PHE A 141 23.97 7.04 7.02
CA PHE A 141 24.55 8.23 7.64
C PHE A 141 25.67 7.93 8.64
N CYS A 142 25.62 6.78 9.31
CA CYS A 142 26.51 6.46 10.43
C CYS A 142 27.50 5.34 10.12
N MET A 143 27.23 4.50 9.11
CA MET A 143 28.09 3.33 8.78
C MET A 143 28.57 3.31 7.32
N GLY A 144 28.06 4.18 6.44
CA GLY A 144 28.25 4.09 4.99
C GLY A 144 29.62 4.52 4.45
N ASN A 145 30.59 4.89 5.29
CA ASN A 145 31.95 5.27 4.90
C ASN A 145 32.98 4.85 5.96
N SER A 146 33.15 3.53 6.16
CA SER A 146 34.35 2.97 6.80
C SER A 146 35.10 2.09 5.82
#